data_AF-A0A2V7CWA6-F1
#
_entry.id   AF-A0A2V7CWA6-F1
#
_cell.length_a   1.000
_cell.length_b   1.000
_cell.length_c   1.000
_cell.angle_alpha   90.00
_cell.angle_beta   90.00
_cell.angle_gamma   90.00
#
_symmetry.space_group_name_H-M   'P 1'
#
loop_
_entity.id
_entity.type
_entity.pdbx_description
1 polymer ?
#
loop_
_entity_poly.entity_id
_entity_poly.type
_entity_poly.pdbx_seq_one_letter_code
_entity_poly.pdbx_strand_id
1 'polypeptide(L)' 'LALGDRRAKSTMNYLASRGVSTSRMSIISYGEERPVCTEKNEACWSKNRRAMFLSKER' A
#
# COMPACT_ATOMS: atom_id res chain seq x y z
N LEU A 1 -6.82 -7.31 9.14
CA LEU A 1 -5.79 -7.19 8.08
C LEU A 1 -6.32 -7.13 6.64
N ALA A 2 -7.55 -7.59 6.33
CA ALA A 2 -8.00 -7.79 4.95
C ALA A 2 -8.16 -6.52 4.07
N LEU A 3 -8.42 -5.34 4.64
CA LEU A 3 -8.66 -4.13 3.84
C LEU A 3 -7.39 -3.60 3.16
N GLY A 4 -6.26 -3.60 3.87
CA GLY A 4 -4.96 -3.19 3.33
C GLY A 4 -4.53 -4.07 2.16
N ASP A 5 -4.67 -5.40 2.32
CA ASP A 5 -4.38 -6.36 1.25
C ASP A 5 -5.26 -6.16 0.02
N ARG A 6 -6.57 -5.92 0.22
CA ARG A 6 -7.51 -5.64 -0.87
C ARG A 6 -7.12 -4.37 -1.64
N ARG A 7 -6.76 -3.30 -0.92
CA ARG A 7 -6.29 -2.04 -1.53
C ARG A 7 -5.03 -2.26 -2.34
N ALA A 8 -4.03 -2.93 -1.77
CA ALA A 8 -2.78 -3.19 -2.47
C ALA A 8 -2.96 -4.11 -3.70
N LYS A 9 -3.84 -5.10 -3.62
CA LYS A 9 -4.19 -5.95 -4.77
C LYS A 9 -4.92 -5.19 -5.87
N SER A 10 -5.81 -4.26 -5.53
CA SER A 10 -6.46 -3.37 -6.51
C SER A 10 -5.43 -2.51 -7.25
N THR A 11 -4.46 -1.93 -6.54
CA THR A 11 -3.37 -1.16 -7.13
C THR A 11 -2.48 -2.00 -8.04
N MET A 12 -2.11 -3.22 -7.63
CA MET A 12 -1.32 -4.13 -8.47
C MET A 12 -2.05 -4.51 -9.75
N ASN A 13 -3.35 -4.81 -9.67
CA ASN A 13 -4.17 -5.11 -10.84
C ASN A 13 -4.24 -3.93 -11.81
N TYR A 14 -4.33 -2.71 -11.28
CA TYR A 14 -4.27 -1.50 -12.10
C TYR A 14 -2.91 -1.36 -12.81
N LEU A 15 -1.80 -1.55 -12.10
CA LEU A 15 -0.47 -1.49 -12.74
C LEU A 15 -0.27 -2.59 -13.79
N ALA A 16 -0.80 -3.78 -13.53
CA ALA A 16 -0.80 -4.88 -14.49
C ALA A 16 -1.60 -4.53 -15.76
N SER A 17 -2.77 -3.90 -15.63
CA SER A 17 -3.55 -3.45 -16.79
C SER A 17 -2.87 -2.32 -17.58
N ARG A 18 -1.90 -1.63 -16.96
CA ARG A 18 -1.02 -0.65 -17.62
C ARG A 18 0.28 -1.26 -18.16
N GLY A 19 0.43 -2.59 -18.14
CA GLY A 19 1.55 -3.31 -18.77
C GLY A 19 2.72 -3.62 -17.83
N VAL A 20 2.61 -3.34 -16.53
CA VAL A 20 3.65 -3.75 -15.57
C VAL A 20 3.50 -5.24 -15.26
N SER A 21 4.52 -6.04 -15.58
CA SER A 21 4.48 -7.48 -15.26
C SER A 21 4.28 -7.72 -13.77
N THR A 22 3.30 -8.56 -13.42
CA THR A 22 3.02 -8.96 -12.03
C THR A 22 4.19 -9.67 -11.37
N SER A 23 5.06 -10.34 -12.14
CA SER A 23 6.27 -10.97 -11.63
C SER A 23 7.29 -9.99 -11.04
N ARG A 24 7.18 -8.69 -11.36
CA ARG A 24 8.04 -7.63 -10.83
C ARG A 24 7.47 -6.94 -9.60
N MET A 25 6.27 -7.35 -9.16
CA MET A 25 5.54 -6.69 -8.08
C MET A 25 5.33 -7.66 -6.93
N SER A 26 5.44 -7.14 -5.71
CA SER A 26 5.02 -7.82 -4.49
C SER A 26 4.14 -6.90 -3.66
N ILE A 27 3.19 -7.49 -2.95
CA ILE A 27 2.26 -6.77 -2.08
C ILE A 27 2.61 -7.13 -0.63
N ILE A 28 2.69 -6.11 0.22
CA ILE A 28 2.80 -6.26 1.67
C ILE A 28 1.82 -5.26 2.30
N SER A 29 0.99 -5.72 3.24
CA SER A 29 0.09 -4.87 4.03
C SER A 29 0.56 -4.83 5.48
N TYR A 30 0.77 -3.64 6.01
CA TYR A 30 1.10 -3.43 7.42
C TYR A 30 -0.13 -3.09 8.27
N GLY A 31 -1.33 -2.98 7.69
CA GLY A 31 -2.51 -2.53 8.42
C GLY A 31 -2.25 -1.22 9.19
N GLU A 32 -2.43 -1.27 10.50
CA GLU A 32 -2.19 -0.15 11.42
C GLU A 32 -0.85 -0.25 12.16
N GLU A 33 -0.01 -1.24 11.85
CA GLU A 33 1.22 -1.57 12.60
C GLU A 33 2.38 -0.59 12.32
N ARG A 34 2.32 0.17 11.22
CA ARG A 34 3.35 1.14 10.82
C ARG A 34 2.78 2.54 10.57
N PRO A 35 2.24 3.21 11.60
CA PRO A 35 1.69 4.54 11.48
C PRO A 35 2.81 5.58 11.22
N VAL A 36 2.49 6.64 10.49
CA VAL A 36 3.36 7.84 10.38
C VAL A 36 3.15 8.77 11.56
N CYS A 37 1.97 8.73 12.17
CA CYS A 37 1.57 9.57 13.29
C CYS A 37 0.57 8.80 14.17
N THR A 38 0.47 9.14 15.45
CA THR A 38 -0.31 8.37 16.44
C THR A 38 -1.46 9.16 17.05
N GLU A 39 -1.64 10.42 16.66
CA GLU A 39 -2.70 11.29 17.13
C GLU A 39 -4.07 10.78 16.69
N LYS A 40 -5.05 10.91 17.58
CA LYS A 40 -6.43 10.44 17.36
C LYS A 40 -7.28 11.54 16.72
N ASN A 41 -6.88 11.99 15.54
CA ASN A 41 -7.62 12.99 14.76
C ASN A 41 -7.58 12.66 13.27
N GLU A 42 -8.52 13.24 12.51
CA GLU A 42 -8.65 12.97 11.07
C GLU A 42 -7.42 13.42 10.27
N ALA A 43 -6.76 14.49 10.71
CA ALA A 43 -5.53 14.97 10.09
C ALA A 43 -4.42 13.91 10.14
N CYS A 44 -4.30 13.16 11.24
CA CYS A 44 -3.36 12.05 11.35
C CYS A 44 -3.85 10.79 10.63
N TRP A 45 -5.13 10.42 10.78
CA TRP A 45 -5.67 9.22 10.13
C TRP A 45 -5.57 9.29 8.61
N SER A 46 -5.77 10.46 8.01
CA SER A 46 -5.59 10.65 6.57
C SER A 46 -4.16 10.37 6.11
N LYS A 47 -3.13 10.76 6.88
CA LYS A 47 -1.71 10.45 6.61
C LYS A 47 -1.38 8.96 6.74
N ASN A 48 -2.06 8.26 7.65
CA ASN A 48 -1.85 6.83 7.87
C ASN A 48 -2.50 5.97 6.79
N ARG A 49 -3.59 6.43 6.15
CA ARG A 49 -4.25 5.74 5.03
C ARG A 49 -3.49 5.95 3.71
N ARG A 50 -2.30 5.36 3.58
CA ARG A 50 -1.41 5.51 2.42
C ARG A 50 -1.00 4.19 1.77
N ALA A 51 -0.57 4.26 0.50
CA ALA A 51 0.15 3.20 -0.20
C ALA A 51 1.59 3.66 -0.46
N MET A 52 2.56 2.78 -0.25
CA MET A 52 3.99 3.05 -0.48
C MET A 52 4.50 2.17 -1.61
N PHE A 53 5.30 2.73 -2.52
CA PHE A 53 5.99 1.99 -3.58
C PHE A 53 7.48 2.01 -3.30
N LEU A 54 8.10 0.83 -3.31
CA LEU A 54 9.54 0.66 -3.15
C LEU A 54 10.06 -0.13 -4.35
N SER A 55 11.04 0.42 -5.06
CA SER A 55 11.79 -0.31 -6.08
C SER A 55 12.99 -0.99 -5.43
N LYS A 56 13.13 -2.30 -5.58
CA LYS A 56 14.41 -2.96 -5.31
C LYS A 56 15.37 -2.63 -6.44
N GLU A 57 16.51 -2.06 -6.10
CA GLU A 57 17.63 -1.95 -7.02
C GLU A 57 18.22 -3.35 -7.28
N ARG A 58 18.77 -3.55 -8.47
CA ARG A 58 19.27 -4.87 -8.92
C ARG A 58 20.56 -5.25 -8.22
#